data_AF-A0A1X1MH95-F1
#
_entry.id   AF-A0A1X1MH95-F1
#
_cell.length_a   1.000
_cell.length_b   1.000
_cell.length_c   1.000
_cell.angle_alpha   90.00
_cell.angle_beta   90.00
_cell.angle_gamma   90.00
#
_symmetry.space_group_name_H-M   'P 1'
#
loop_
_entity.id
_entity.type
_entity.pdbx_description
1 polymer ?
#
loop_
_entity_poly.entity_id
_entity_poly.type
_entity_poly.pdbx_seq_one_letter_code
_entity_poly.pdbx_strand_id
1 'polypeptide(L)'
;MCGVNHSGFTNPGYLFNVGAGSVAPDGALFTRLLAHHDDIGLDDGQIRGLLDISREYHERQQVIHLRMAVLAEQVEHKRGRLGPDEIAERKAALDERADLFRTAEQLFFETGGRGLELLTDEQVEQVATVYHEEKTDGLHALADALDNAVGPQFSFHALPAL
;
A
#
# COMPACT_ATOMS: atom_id res chain seq x y z
N MET A 1 -28.42 27.99 -4.89
CA MET A 1 -27.19 27.24 -5.25
C MET A 1 -26.27 27.26 -4.05
N CYS A 2 -26.21 26.16 -3.27
CA CYS A 2 -25.20 25.96 -2.24
C CYS A 2 -24.31 24.82 -2.70
N GLY A 3 -23.09 25.14 -3.11
CA GLY A 3 -22.05 24.16 -3.35
C GLY A 3 -21.51 23.71 -2.01
N VAL A 4 -21.89 22.51 -1.57
CA VAL A 4 -21.15 21.82 -0.52
C VAL A 4 -20.04 21.05 -1.21
N ASN A 5 -18.83 21.56 -1.06
CA ASN A 5 -17.63 20.83 -1.42
C ASN A 5 -17.45 19.67 -0.43
N HIS A 6 -17.84 18.45 -0.84
CA HIS A 6 -17.69 17.25 -0.01
C HIS A 6 -16.24 16.79 0.14
N SER A 7 -15.28 17.43 -0.55
CA SER A 7 -13.85 17.14 -0.34
C SER A 7 -13.33 17.63 1.03
N GLY A 8 -14.13 18.41 1.78
CA GLY A 8 -13.77 18.96 3.09
C GLY A 8 -14.30 18.20 4.30
N PHE A 9 -15.09 17.12 4.11
CA PHE A 9 -15.51 16.23 5.20
C PHE A 9 -14.65 14.98 5.22
N THR A 10 -13.34 15.14 5.39
CA THR A 10 -12.45 14.00 5.66
C THR A 10 -12.62 13.60 7.13
N ASN A 11 -13.68 12.82 7.38
CA ASN A 11 -13.92 11.97 8.56
C ASN A 11 -13.92 12.61 9.96
N PRO A 12 -15.01 13.28 10.37
CA PRO A 12 -15.22 13.64 11.77
C PRO A 12 -15.65 12.40 12.56
N GLY A 13 -14.76 11.82 13.38
CA GLY A 13 -15.18 10.95 14.49
C GLY A 13 -14.49 9.59 14.68
N TYR A 14 -13.42 9.26 13.97
CA TYR A 14 -12.72 7.99 14.18
C TYR A 14 -11.29 8.20 14.64
N LEU A 15 -10.98 7.73 15.87
CA LEU A 15 -9.62 7.65 16.43
C LEU A 15 -8.70 6.77 15.56
N PHE A 16 -9.27 5.88 14.74
CA PHE A 16 -8.57 5.09 13.74
C PHE A 16 -9.34 5.13 12.42
N ASN A 17 -8.81 5.86 11.44
CA ASN A 17 -9.27 5.84 10.06
C ASN A 17 -8.30 5.00 9.22
N VAL A 18 -8.27 3.69 9.48
CA VAL A 18 -7.56 2.77 8.60
C VAL A 18 -8.52 2.43 7.45
N GLY A 19 -8.37 3.14 6.34
CA GLY A 19 -9.10 2.82 5.13
C GLY A 19 -8.79 1.38 4.69
N ALA A 20 -9.73 0.72 4.01
CA ALA A 20 -9.45 -0.51 3.28
C ALA A 20 -8.53 -0.19 2.08
N GLY A 21 -7.25 0.02 2.36
CA GLY A 21 -6.20 0.24 1.37
C GLY A 21 -5.68 -1.07 0.82
N SER A 22 -5.16 -1.05 -0.41
CA SER A 22 -4.46 -2.21 -0.97
C SER A 22 -3.21 -2.51 -0.16
N VAL A 23 -2.91 -3.79 0.03
CA VAL A 23 -1.61 -4.21 0.59
C VAL A 23 -0.47 -4.11 -0.44
N ALA A 24 -0.79 -3.93 -1.72
CA ALA A 24 0.19 -3.71 -2.78
C ALA A 24 0.68 -2.25 -2.74
N PRO A 25 1.97 -1.99 -2.46
CA PRO A 25 2.50 -0.63 -2.44
C PRO A 25 2.52 -0.03 -3.84
N ASP A 26 2.29 1.28 -3.93
CA ASP A 26 2.45 2.02 -5.19
C ASP A 26 3.94 2.13 -5.55
N GLY A 27 4.30 1.77 -6.78
CA GLY A 27 5.62 2.07 -7.34
C GLY A 27 6.57 0.88 -7.42
N ALA A 28 7.86 1.14 -7.17
CA ALA A 28 8.93 0.17 -7.38
C ALA A 28 9.00 -0.86 -6.24
N LEU A 29 8.72 -2.12 -6.56
CA LEU A 29 8.90 -3.27 -5.69
C LEU A 29 10.39 -3.39 -5.28
N PHE A 30 10.66 -3.88 -4.07
CA PHE A 30 12.01 -4.08 -3.53
C PHE A 30 12.86 -2.83 -3.28
N THR A 31 12.34 -1.60 -3.43
CA THR A 31 13.10 -0.38 -3.13
C THR A 31 13.74 -0.40 -1.74
N ARG A 32 12.99 -0.87 -0.73
CA ARG A 32 13.49 -1.03 0.65
C ARG A 32 14.62 -2.06 0.75
N LEU A 33 14.44 -3.22 0.12
CA LEU A 33 15.46 -4.28 0.08
C LEU A 33 16.75 -3.81 -0.61
N LEU A 34 16.62 -3.09 -1.72
CA LEU A 34 17.75 -2.53 -2.47
C LEU A 34 18.48 -1.42 -1.68
N ALA A 35 17.78 -0.69 -0.82
CA ALA A 35 18.41 0.29 0.08
C ALA A 35 19.39 -0.37 1.06
N HIS A 36 19.16 -1.65 1.41
CA HIS A 36 19.99 -2.44 2.32
C HIS A 36 20.84 -3.50 1.61
N HIS A 37 21.13 -3.31 0.31
CA HIS A 37 21.84 -4.32 -0.48
C HIS A 37 23.19 -4.74 0.13
N ASP A 38 23.94 -3.79 0.70
CA ASP A 38 25.21 -4.08 1.39
C ASP A 38 25.00 -4.86 2.69
N ASP A 39 24.02 -4.47 3.51
CA ASP A 39 23.71 -5.13 4.80
C ASP A 39 23.18 -6.55 4.62
N ILE A 40 22.47 -6.79 3.51
CA ILE A 40 21.91 -8.10 3.14
C ILE A 40 22.96 -8.95 2.39
N GLY A 41 24.01 -8.34 1.85
CA GLY A 41 25.03 -9.02 1.06
C GLY A 41 24.51 -9.46 -0.31
N LEU A 42 23.74 -8.60 -0.98
CA LEU A 42 23.26 -8.86 -2.34
C LEU A 42 24.40 -8.71 -3.35
N ASP A 43 24.49 -9.65 -4.30
CA ASP A 43 25.42 -9.51 -5.42
C ASP A 43 24.83 -8.69 -6.59
N ASP A 44 25.70 -8.27 -7.52
CA ASP A 44 25.32 -7.50 -8.72
C ASP A 44 24.23 -8.17 -9.56
N GLY A 45 24.22 -9.51 -9.61
CA GLY A 45 23.24 -10.29 -10.36
C GLY A 45 21.86 -10.23 -9.70
N GLN A 46 21.82 -10.40 -8.38
CA GLN A 46 20.60 -10.29 -7.57
C GLN A 46 20.03 -8.87 -7.65
N ILE A 47 20.87 -7.84 -7.49
CA ILE A 47 20.46 -6.43 -7.59
C ILE A 47 19.81 -6.15 -8.96
N ARG A 48 20.45 -6.56 -10.06
CA ARG A 48 19.89 -6.38 -11.41
C ARG A 48 18.59 -7.15 -11.60
N GLY A 49 18.52 -8.40 -11.14
CA GLY A 49 17.32 -9.22 -11.21
C GLY A 49 16.14 -8.58 -10.46
N LEU A 50 16.37 -8.08 -9.26
CA LEU A 50 15.36 -7.37 -8.47
C LEU A 50 14.88 -6.08 -9.14
N LEU A 51 15.79 -5.30 -9.73
CA LEU A 51 15.44 -4.10 -10.49
C LEU A 51 14.59 -4.43 -11.73
N ASP A 52 14.94 -5.48 -12.47
CA ASP A 52 14.18 -5.92 -13.64
C ASP A 52 12.77 -6.39 -13.27
N ILE A 53 12.66 -7.18 -12.19
CA ILE A 53 11.36 -7.63 -11.65
C ILE A 53 10.54 -6.43 -11.16
N SER A 54 11.17 -5.47 -10.48
CA SER A 54 10.54 -4.25 -9.98
C SER A 54 9.98 -3.38 -11.12
N ARG A 55 10.72 -3.26 -12.22
CA ARG A 55 10.26 -2.58 -13.42
C ARG A 55 9.04 -3.28 -14.03
N GLU A 56 9.09 -4.61 -14.18
CA GLU A 56 7.97 -5.40 -14.72
C GLU A 56 6.70 -5.24 -13.85
N TYR A 57 6.88 -5.29 -12.52
CA TYR A 57 5.80 -5.03 -11.56
C TYR A 57 5.17 -3.67 -11.80
N HIS A 58 5.99 -2.63 -11.87
CA HIS A 58 5.53 -1.25 -12.01
C HIS A 58 4.74 -1.04 -13.31
N GLU A 59 5.24 -1.57 -14.43
CA GLU A 59 4.56 -1.48 -15.73
C GLU A 59 3.18 -2.15 -15.69
N ARG A 60 3.09 -3.34 -15.10
CA ARG A 60 1.82 -4.09 -14.95
C ARG A 60 0.86 -3.40 -13.99
N GLN A 61 1.37 -2.87 -12.88
CA GLN A 61 0.58 -2.14 -11.88
C GLN A 61 -0.01 -0.85 -12.48
N GLN A 62 0.77 -0.11 -13.26
CA GLN A 62 0.30 1.10 -13.94
C GLN A 62 -0.91 0.82 -14.85
N VAL A 63 -0.88 -0.28 -15.60
CA VAL A 63 -2.02 -0.67 -16.46
C VAL A 63 -3.29 -0.90 -15.63
N ILE A 64 -3.16 -1.58 -14.49
CA ILE A 64 -4.28 -1.83 -13.56
C ILE A 64 -4.80 -0.50 -13.01
N HIS A 65 -3.93 0.37 -12.52
CA HIS A 65 -4.31 1.65 -11.92
C HIS A 65 -4.98 2.59 -12.93
N LEU A 66 -4.48 2.64 -14.16
CA LEU A 66 -5.11 3.42 -15.23
C LEU A 66 -6.52 2.91 -15.51
N ARG A 67 -6.73 1.59 -15.56
CA ARG A 67 -8.09 1.03 -15.75
C ARG A 67 -8.99 1.34 -14.58
N MET A 68 -8.50 1.20 -13.34
CA MET A 68 -9.27 1.55 -12.14
C MET A 68 -9.65 3.03 -12.11
N ALA A 69 -8.78 3.93 -12.57
CA ALA A 69 -9.06 5.37 -12.67
C ALA A 69 -10.15 5.66 -13.72
N VAL A 70 -10.11 5.00 -14.88
CA VAL A 70 -11.16 5.11 -15.90
C VAL A 70 -12.50 4.64 -15.35
N LEU A 71 -12.54 3.48 -14.68
CA LEU A 71 -13.76 2.98 -14.05
C LEU A 71 -14.23 3.90 -12.92
N ALA A 72 -13.31 4.58 -12.21
CA ALA A 72 -13.64 5.55 -11.19
C ALA A 72 -14.41 6.76 -11.73
N GLU A 73 -13.94 7.30 -12.84
CA GLU A 73 -14.62 8.38 -13.56
C GLU A 73 -16.01 7.92 -14.05
N GLN A 74 -16.13 6.68 -14.53
CA GLN A 74 -17.42 6.13 -15.00
C GLN A 74 -18.47 6.00 -13.90
N VAL A 75 -18.05 5.65 -12.67
CA VAL A 75 -18.97 5.53 -11.53
C VAL A 75 -19.26 6.87 -10.86
N GLU A 76 -18.46 7.91 -11.12
CA GLU A 76 -18.66 9.23 -10.53
C GLU A 76 -20.06 9.78 -10.90
N HIS A 77 -20.82 10.23 -9.90
CA HIS A 77 -22.15 10.79 -10.14
C HIS A 77 -22.10 12.31 -10.14
N LYS A 78 -22.19 12.92 -11.33
CA LYS A 78 -22.00 14.37 -11.48
C LYS A 78 -23.27 15.21 -11.27
N ARG A 79 -24.50 14.63 -11.35
CA ARG A 79 -25.82 15.19 -10.93
C ARG A 79 -26.99 14.30 -11.41
N GLY A 80 -28.12 14.29 -10.69
CA GLY A 80 -29.40 13.68 -11.13
C GLY A 80 -29.89 12.52 -10.25
N ARG A 81 -31.02 11.92 -10.61
CA ARG A 81 -31.48 10.65 -10.03
C ARG A 81 -31.08 9.53 -10.99
N LEU A 82 -30.46 8.47 -10.47
CA LEU A 82 -30.09 7.32 -11.29
C LEU A 82 -31.33 6.48 -11.64
N GLY A 83 -31.46 6.15 -12.92
CA GLY A 83 -32.39 5.14 -13.41
C GLY A 83 -31.89 3.71 -13.12
N PRO A 84 -32.75 2.69 -13.22
CA PRO A 84 -32.35 1.29 -13.01
C PRO A 84 -31.20 0.82 -13.92
N ASP A 85 -31.19 1.26 -15.18
CA ASP A 85 -30.15 0.87 -16.14
C ASP A 85 -28.78 1.47 -15.77
N GLU A 86 -28.75 2.75 -15.39
CA GLU A 86 -27.53 3.43 -14.93
C GLU A 86 -26.99 2.80 -13.63
N ILE A 87 -27.88 2.33 -12.74
CA ILE A 87 -27.49 1.59 -11.54
C ILE A 87 -26.83 0.26 -11.92
N ALA A 88 -27.39 -0.47 -12.89
CA ALA A 88 -26.83 -1.74 -13.35
C ALA A 88 -25.45 -1.55 -14.00
N GLU A 89 -25.28 -0.53 -14.84
CA GLU A 89 -23.99 -0.20 -15.47
C GLU A 89 -22.93 0.17 -14.43
N ARG A 90 -23.29 0.98 -13.43
CA ARG A 90 -22.39 1.34 -12.33
C ARG A 90 -22.00 0.13 -11.50
N LYS A 91 -22.94 -0.78 -11.24
CA LYS A 91 -22.65 -2.02 -10.53
C LYS A 91 -21.61 -2.84 -11.30
N ALA A 92 -21.77 -3.00 -12.61
CA ALA A 92 -20.80 -3.72 -13.44
C ALA A 92 -19.40 -3.08 -13.39
N ALA A 93 -19.33 -1.74 -13.46
CA ALA A 93 -18.07 -1.03 -13.33
C ALA A 93 -17.43 -1.18 -11.94
N LEU A 94 -18.24 -1.20 -10.86
CA LEU A 94 -17.75 -1.45 -9.50
C LEU A 94 -17.26 -2.89 -9.32
N ASP A 95 -17.96 -3.87 -9.87
CA ASP A 95 -17.54 -5.27 -9.84
C ASP A 95 -16.18 -5.44 -10.55
N GLU A 96 -16.01 -4.81 -11.72
CA GLU A 96 -14.72 -4.82 -12.44
C GLU A 96 -13.60 -4.15 -11.63
N ARG A 97 -13.89 -3.03 -10.95
CA ARG A 97 -12.90 -2.38 -10.06
C ARG A 97 -12.49 -3.28 -8.90
N ALA A 98 -13.42 -4.03 -8.33
CA ALA A 98 -13.12 -4.97 -7.25
C ALA A 98 -12.21 -6.11 -7.73
N ASP A 99 -12.46 -6.62 -8.94
CA ASP A 99 -11.58 -7.61 -9.56
C ASP A 99 -10.18 -7.07 -9.83
N LEU A 100 -10.06 -5.85 -10.35
CA LEU A 100 -8.77 -5.20 -10.57
C LEU A 100 -7.99 -4.98 -9.27
N PHE A 101 -8.68 -4.64 -8.17
CA PHE A 101 -8.06 -4.52 -6.86
C PHE A 101 -7.47 -5.86 -6.40
N ARG A 102 -8.23 -6.95 -6.52
CA ARG A 102 -7.72 -8.31 -6.26
C ARG A 102 -6.54 -8.66 -7.16
N THR A 103 -6.60 -8.32 -8.45
CA THR A 103 -5.49 -8.54 -9.40
C THR A 103 -4.23 -7.77 -9.00
N ALA A 104 -4.36 -6.54 -8.50
CA ALA A 104 -3.21 -5.76 -8.03
C ALA A 104 -2.52 -6.43 -6.83
N GLU A 105 -3.29 -6.92 -5.86
CA GLU A 105 -2.74 -7.63 -4.70
C GLU A 105 -2.10 -8.96 -5.09
N GLN A 106 -2.75 -9.71 -5.98
CA GLN A 106 -2.17 -10.95 -6.51
C GLN A 106 -0.85 -10.69 -7.25
N LEU A 107 -0.80 -9.65 -8.10
CA LEU A 107 0.42 -9.23 -8.79
C LEU A 107 1.54 -8.93 -7.79
N PHE A 108 1.23 -8.26 -6.68
CA PHE A 108 2.21 -7.97 -5.63
C PHE A 108 2.78 -9.25 -5.01
N PHE A 109 1.95 -10.20 -4.60
CA PHE A 109 2.43 -11.45 -4.00
C PHE A 109 3.22 -12.31 -4.98
N GLU A 110 2.73 -12.46 -6.22
CA GLU A 110 3.43 -13.24 -7.25
C GLU A 110 4.80 -12.65 -7.58
N THR A 111 4.87 -11.33 -7.73
CA THR A 111 6.11 -10.65 -8.12
C THR A 111 7.08 -10.55 -6.95
N GLY A 112 6.56 -10.37 -5.72
CA GLY A 112 7.31 -10.46 -4.47
C GLY A 112 7.96 -11.83 -4.30
N GLY A 113 7.20 -12.91 -4.51
CA GLY A 113 7.71 -14.28 -4.47
C GLY A 113 8.86 -14.52 -5.45
N ARG A 114 8.70 -14.08 -6.71
CA ARG A 114 9.77 -14.15 -7.73
C ARG A 114 11.05 -13.43 -7.32
N GLY A 115 10.94 -12.29 -6.61
CA GLY A 115 12.12 -11.59 -6.12
C GLY A 115 12.82 -12.33 -4.98
N LEU A 116 12.05 -12.95 -4.09
CA LEU A 116 12.60 -13.77 -3.00
C LEU A 116 13.29 -15.04 -3.50
N GLU A 117 12.84 -15.61 -4.63
CA GLU A 117 13.51 -16.74 -5.29
C GLU A 117 14.94 -16.42 -5.78
N LEU A 118 15.29 -15.13 -5.91
CA LEU A 118 16.66 -14.72 -6.24
C LEU A 118 17.60 -14.72 -5.04
N LEU A 119 17.07 -14.84 -3.82
CA LEU A 119 17.81 -14.73 -2.57
C LEU A 119 18.13 -16.11 -2.01
N THR A 120 19.20 -16.18 -1.23
CA THR A 120 19.47 -17.34 -0.37
C THR A 120 18.60 -17.29 0.88
N ASP A 121 18.42 -18.44 1.55
CA ASP A 121 17.69 -18.49 2.82
C ASP A 121 18.28 -17.54 3.87
N GLU A 122 19.62 -17.45 3.94
CA GLU A 122 20.34 -16.54 4.83
C GLU A 122 20.02 -15.06 4.52
N GLN A 123 19.98 -14.69 3.24
CA GLN A 123 19.61 -13.33 2.83
C GLN A 123 18.15 -13.01 3.16
N VAL A 124 17.24 -13.98 3.05
CA VAL A 124 15.82 -13.81 3.43
C VAL A 124 15.69 -13.58 4.93
N GLU A 125 16.43 -14.32 5.76
CA GLU A 125 16.48 -14.09 7.21
C GLU A 125 17.06 -12.71 7.56
N GLN A 126 18.09 -12.28 6.83
CA GLN A 126 18.69 -10.96 7.02
C GLN A 126 17.72 -9.83 6.65
N VAL A 127 16.96 -9.97 5.56
CA VAL A 127 15.87 -9.05 5.20
C VAL A 127 14.83 -8.95 6.31
N ALA A 128 14.42 -10.08 6.88
CA ALA A 128 13.44 -10.11 7.97
C ALA A 128 13.97 -9.38 9.22
N THR A 129 15.25 -9.54 9.54
CA THR A 129 15.92 -8.88 10.66
C THR A 129 15.93 -7.37 10.46
N VAL A 130 16.46 -6.88 9.33
CA VAL A 130 16.49 -5.45 8.99
C VAL A 130 15.08 -4.84 9.07
N TYR A 131 14.08 -5.53 8.50
CA TYR A 131 12.72 -5.00 8.48
C TYR A 131 12.07 -4.95 9.86
N HIS A 132 12.41 -5.88 10.74
CA HIS A 132 11.95 -5.91 12.12
C HIS A 132 12.59 -4.79 12.95
N GLU A 133 13.88 -4.55 12.78
CA GLU A 133 14.61 -3.45 13.43
C GLU A 133 14.02 -2.09 13.02
N GLU A 134 13.86 -1.82 11.72
CA GLU A 134 13.24 -0.59 11.24
C GLU A 134 11.80 -0.39 11.74
N LYS A 135 11.02 -1.49 11.83
CA LYS A 135 9.66 -1.43 12.38
C LYS A 135 9.70 -1.05 13.86
N THR A 136 10.62 -1.62 14.62
CA THR A 136 10.81 -1.34 16.04
C THR A 136 11.18 0.12 16.25
N ASP A 137 12.13 0.63 15.49
CA ASP A 137 12.56 2.02 15.53
C ASP A 137 11.40 2.98 15.19
N GLY A 138 10.62 2.66 14.15
CA GLY A 138 9.45 3.44 13.77
C GLY A 138 8.36 3.47 14.86
N LEU A 139 8.12 2.34 15.55
CA LEU A 139 7.16 2.27 16.64
C LEU A 139 7.63 3.07 17.88
N HIS A 140 8.92 3.03 18.20
CA HIS A 140 9.48 3.86 19.26
C HIS A 140 9.35 5.36 18.95
N ALA A 141 9.70 5.78 17.73
CA ALA A 141 9.56 7.17 17.31
C ALA A 141 8.10 7.65 17.36
N LEU A 142 7.14 6.79 17.01
CA LEU A 142 5.72 7.09 17.13
C LEU A 142 5.28 7.23 18.60
N ALA A 143 5.74 6.33 19.48
CA ALA A 143 5.45 6.41 20.91
C ALA A 143 5.95 7.73 21.49
N ASP A 144 7.19 8.12 21.20
CA ASP A 144 7.77 9.39 21.63
C ASP A 144 6.96 10.59 21.11
N ALA A 145 6.55 10.58 19.84
CA ALA A 145 5.74 11.65 19.27
C ALA A 145 4.35 11.76 19.92
N LEU A 146 3.72 10.62 20.23
CA LEU A 146 2.43 10.58 20.90
C LEU A 146 2.52 11.07 22.34
N ASP A 147 3.50 10.60 23.13
CA ASP A 147 3.73 11.06 24.49
C ASP A 147 3.96 12.59 24.54
N ASN A 148 4.68 13.14 23.56
CA ASN A 148 4.86 14.59 23.44
C ASN A 148 3.57 15.35 23.06
N ALA A 149 2.66 14.72 22.32
CA ALA A 149 1.43 15.35 21.82
C ALA A 149 0.28 15.34 22.84
N VAL A 150 0.19 14.31 23.70
CA VAL A 150 -0.91 14.15 24.68
C VAL A 150 -0.44 14.22 26.14
N GLY A 151 0.86 14.30 26.38
CA GLY A 151 1.43 14.60 27.69
C GLY A 151 1.07 16.02 28.13
N PRO A 152 0.73 16.26 29.42
CA PRO A 152 0.91 15.39 30.59
C PRO A 152 -0.33 14.60 31.01
N GLN A 153 -1.39 14.57 30.20
CA GLN A 153 -2.70 14.02 30.61
C GLN A 153 -2.81 12.51 30.38
N PHE A 154 -2.00 11.96 29.47
CA PHE A 154 -1.90 10.53 29.19
C PHE A 154 -0.43 10.15 28.99
N SER A 155 -0.02 8.99 29.50
CA SER A 155 1.30 8.37 29.25
C SER A 155 1.04 6.99 28.65
N PHE A 156 1.66 6.71 27.52
CA PHE A 156 1.57 5.38 26.90
C PHE A 156 2.63 4.47 27.54
N HIS A 157 2.20 3.33 28.08
CA HIS A 157 3.16 2.33 28.56
C HIS A 157 3.79 1.61 27.36
N ALA A 158 5.10 1.37 27.44
CA ALA A 158 5.86 0.67 26.41
C ALA A 158 5.17 -0.63 25.98
N LEU A 159 5.08 -0.86 24.68
CA LEU A 159 4.62 -2.13 24.13
C LEU A 159 5.60 -3.23 24.57
N PRO A 160 5.12 -4.39 25.03
CA PRO A 160 6.00 -5.53 25.27
C PRO A 160 6.73 -5.87 23.96
N ALA A 161 8.00 -6.26 24.07
CA ALA A 161 8.77 -6.75 22.93
C ALA A 161 7.99 -7.90 22.26
N LEU A 162 7.77 -7.77 20.94
CA LEU A 162 7.07 -8.74 20.10
C LEU A 162 8.06 -9.77 19.53
#